data_AF-X0KQM8-F1
#
_entry.id   AF-X0KQM8-F1
#
_cell.length_a   1.000
_cell.length_b   1.000
_cell.length_c   1.000
_cell.angle_alpha   90.00
_cell.angle_beta   90.00
_cell.angle_gamma   90.00
#
_symmetry.space_group_name_H-M   'P 1'
#
loop_
_entity.id
_entity.type
_entity.pdbx_description
1 polymer ?
#
loop_
_entity_poly.entity_id
_entity_poly.type
_entity_poly.pdbx_seq_one_letter_code
_entity_poly.pdbx_strand_id
1 'polypeptide(L)'
;MASAAAKTVTQLCVIRFFLGLAEASTYAGAIYIISSWYKPDEISKRTALFTASGQVGTMFAGVMMAAIHKGMNGMSGLQGWQWVFLIDGTITLPIAVFGFLYFPDTPDRTQAKYLSADEKKLARSRLPPICEDGHNIMPLSLVKRVLMAPIFWVLFFWSPVCAAIEAFPFQNNFLLWLKYHSDHFTQTQINTYPLGVQAVGIVANMLAAWHMDATGQRIPAAIVAILLQVVVGSMLLVRDIPFAGTFFAFYLSGTAYAVNPLIFGWAGLILQRSGDDAVRSVTLYSMNIGSMVLWTFWGILFYSGADTPYWKKGRIVLLVCCFVMFCYMWLVYKVDKHTAKKYRDRMPGAIDPEAKLSEPVELAEQEVPTVAGKDDKITAQKAVNSTQ
;
A
#
# COMPACT_ATOMS: atom_id res chain seq x y z
N MET A 1 7.51 -10.65 -22.69
CA MET A 1 8.09 -11.36 -23.87
C MET A 1 7.16 -12.40 -24.47
N ALA A 2 6.73 -13.46 -23.76
CA ALA A 2 5.87 -14.51 -24.33
C ALA A 2 4.56 -13.98 -24.96
N SER A 3 3.93 -12.96 -24.36
CA SER A 3 2.72 -12.33 -24.89
C SER A 3 2.90 -11.69 -26.26
N ALA A 4 4.12 -11.28 -26.64
CA ALA A 4 4.40 -10.71 -27.97
C ALA A 4 4.36 -11.76 -29.08
N ALA A 5 4.59 -13.03 -28.75
CA ALA A 5 4.59 -14.15 -29.69
C ALA A 5 3.23 -14.84 -29.83
N ALA A 6 2.23 -14.45 -29.03
CA ALA A 6 0.90 -15.04 -29.06
C ALA A 6 0.18 -14.67 -30.37
N LYS A 7 -0.30 -15.68 -31.10
CA LYS A 7 -1.05 -15.51 -32.36
C LYS A 7 -2.55 -15.77 -32.21
N THR A 8 -2.95 -16.48 -31.15
CA THR A 8 -4.35 -16.81 -30.85
C THR A 8 -4.76 -16.26 -29.48
N VAL A 9 -6.06 -15.98 -29.32
CA VAL A 9 -6.64 -15.52 -28.04
C VAL A 9 -6.40 -16.56 -26.94
N THR A 10 -6.54 -17.85 -27.26
CA THR A 10 -6.30 -18.95 -26.31
C THR A 10 -4.86 -18.95 -25.79
N GLN A 11 -3.86 -18.75 -26.67
CA GLN A 11 -2.46 -18.63 -26.25
C GLN A 11 -2.26 -17.44 -25.30
N LEU A 12 -2.87 -16.30 -25.61
CA LEU A 12 -2.78 -15.11 -24.77
C LEU A 12 -3.41 -15.36 -23.38
N CYS A 13 -4.55 -16.03 -23.32
CA CYS A 13 -5.21 -16.41 -22.06
C CYS A 13 -4.33 -17.34 -21.21
N VAL A 14 -3.72 -18.36 -21.81
CA VAL A 14 -2.83 -19.29 -21.10
C VAL A 14 -1.59 -18.56 -20.56
N ILE A 15 -0.96 -17.71 -21.37
CA ILE A 15 0.20 -16.92 -20.93
C ILE A 15 -0.20 -15.99 -19.77
N ARG A 16 -1.36 -15.34 -19.86
CA ARG A 16 -1.92 -14.48 -18.79
C ARG A 16 -2.19 -15.24 -17.51
N PHE A 17 -2.66 -16.48 -17.60
CA PHE A 17 -2.90 -17.34 -16.44
C PHE A 17 -1.59 -17.63 -15.68
N PHE A 18 -0.54 -18.08 -16.38
CA PHE A 18 0.74 -18.35 -15.75
C PHE A 18 1.42 -17.09 -15.22
N LEU A 19 1.28 -15.96 -15.91
CA LEU A 19 1.75 -14.66 -15.42
C LEU A 19 1.06 -14.28 -14.10
N GLY A 20 -0.27 -14.36 -14.04
CA GLY A 20 -1.02 -14.07 -12.83
C GLY A 20 -0.67 -15.02 -11.68
N LEU A 21 -0.43 -16.30 -11.97
CA LEU A 21 0.01 -17.28 -10.96
C LEU A 21 1.38 -16.92 -10.38
N ALA A 22 2.32 -16.46 -11.21
CA ALA A 22 3.64 -16.04 -10.77
C ALA A 22 3.61 -14.70 -10.00
N GLU A 23 2.71 -13.79 -10.37
CA GLU A 23 2.64 -12.44 -9.78
C GLU A 23 1.83 -12.38 -8.48
N ALA A 24 0.89 -13.32 -8.28
CA ALA A 24 -0.09 -13.29 -7.19
C ALA A 24 0.50 -13.11 -5.78
N SER A 25 1.70 -13.64 -5.52
CA SER A 25 2.34 -13.52 -4.21
C SER A 25 3.06 -12.20 -3.97
N THR A 26 3.34 -11.42 -5.01
CA THR A 26 4.25 -10.27 -4.95
C THR A 26 3.77 -9.20 -3.98
N TYR A 27 2.51 -8.79 -4.11
CA TYR A 27 1.96 -7.71 -3.30
C TYR A 27 1.88 -8.11 -1.81
N ALA A 28 1.20 -9.21 -1.51
CA ALA A 28 1.03 -9.66 -0.13
C ALA A 28 2.35 -10.09 0.53
N GLY A 29 3.29 -10.66 -0.24
CA GLY A 29 4.63 -10.98 0.22
C GLY A 29 5.46 -9.75 0.56
N ALA A 30 5.43 -8.71 -0.28
CA ALA A 30 6.11 -7.45 -0.01
C ALA A 30 5.55 -6.76 1.23
N ILE A 31 4.22 -6.69 1.37
CA ILE A 31 3.56 -6.15 2.56
C ILE A 31 3.94 -6.95 3.81
N TYR A 32 3.95 -8.28 3.73
CA TYR A 32 4.35 -9.13 4.85
C TYR A 32 5.78 -8.84 5.30
N ILE A 33 6.73 -8.71 4.38
CA ILE A 33 8.13 -8.40 4.69
C ILE A 33 8.26 -6.99 5.29
N ILE A 34 7.68 -5.97 4.66
CA ILE A 34 7.65 -4.59 5.20
C ILE A 34 7.10 -4.62 6.64
N SER A 35 5.98 -5.31 6.84
CA SER A 35 5.34 -5.39 8.14
C SER A 35 6.16 -6.16 9.18
N SER A 36 7.09 -7.01 8.75
CA SER A 36 7.99 -7.77 9.65
C SER A 36 9.21 -6.96 10.06
N TRP A 37 9.67 -6.02 9.23
CA TRP A 37 10.88 -5.23 9.47
C TRP A 37 10.61 -3.89 10.18
N TYR A 38 9.43 -3.31 9.99
CA TYR A 38 9.12 -1.96 10.47
C TYR A 38 8.21 -1.95 11.70
N LYS A 39 8.34 -0.87 12.47
CA LYS A 39 7.53 -0.60 13.64
C LYS A 39 6.14 -0.06 13.26
N PRO A 40 5.16 -0.16 14.18
CA PRO A 40 3.82 0.42 14.06
C PRO A 40 3.74 1.88 13.55
N ASP A 41 4.69 2.71 13.94
CA ASP A 41 4.80 4.15 13.67
C ASP A 41 5.52 4.49 12.36
N GLU A 42 6.20 3.51 11.76
CA GLU A 42 6.99 3.68 10.53
C GLU A 42 6.37 2.90 9.33
N ILE A 43 5.45 1.96 9.60
CA ILE A 43 4.94 1.01 8.60
C ILE A 43 4.10 1.69 7.50
N SER A 44 3.34 2.75 7.82
CA SER A 44 2.39 3.33 6.86
C SER A 44 3.13 4.09 5.77
N LYS A 45 4.13 4.92 6.11
CA LYS A 45 5.00 5.61 5.14
C LYS A 45 5.72 4.62 4.21
N ARG A 46 6.22 3.50 4.74
CA ARG A 46 6.93 2.50 3.94
C ARG A 46 6.00 1.73 3.00
N THR A 47 4.81 1.40 3.48
CA THR A 47 3.77 0.76 2.67
C THR A 47 3.25 1.70 1.57
N ALA A 48 3.09 2.98 1.89
CA ALA A 48 2.72 4.00 0.91
C ALA A 48 3.79 4.21 -0.16
N LEU A 49 5.07 4.19 0.22
CA LEU A 49 6.18 4.27 -0.76
C LEU A 49 6.17 3.06 -1.72
N PHE A 50 5.91 1.86 -1.21
CA PHE A 50 5.80 0.65 -2.02
C PHE A 50 4.60 0.70 -2.98
N THR A 51 3.44 1.16 -2.51
CA THR A 51 2.25 1.28 -3.37
C THR A 51 2.39 2.42 -4.38
N ALA A 52 3.00 3.53 -4.00
CA ALA A 52 3.31 4.64 -4.89
C ALA A 52 4.26 4.23 -6.02
N SER A 53 5.26 3.37 -5.76
CA SER A 53 6.16 2.90 -6.83
C SER A 53 5.41 2.08 -7.89
N GLY A 54 4.40 1.30 -7.50
CA GLY A 54 3.50 0.60 -8.44
C GLY A 54 2.69 1.56 -9.31
N GLN A 55 2.20 2.67 -8.74
CA GLN A 55 1.49 3.72 -9.50
C GLN A 55 2.43 4.45 -10.47
N VAL A 56 3.67 4.76 -10.05
CA VAL A 56 4.70 5.33 -10.93
C VAL A 56 5.02 4.37 -12.08
N GLY A 57 5.13 3.07 -11.81
CA GLY A 57 5.31 2.04 -12.83
C GLY A 57 4.16 2.05 -13.85
N THR A 58 2.92 2.18 -13.39
CA THR A 58 1.73 2.28 -14.26
C THR A 58 1.78 3.55 -15.12
N MET A 59 2.21 4.68 -14.57
CA MET A 59 2.39 5.93 -15.32
C MET A 59 3.47 5.79 -16.38
N PHE A 60 4.63 5.22 -16.01
CA PHE A 60 5.74 4.98 -16.92
C PHE A 60 5.31 4.05 -18.07
N ALA A 61 4.58 2.98 -17.77
CA ALA A 61 4.05 2.06 -18.77
C ALA A 61 3.12 2.77 -19.78
N GLY A 62 2.26 3.68 -19.31
CA GLY A 62 1.39 4.46 -20.19
C GLY A 62 2.15 5.43 -21.11
N VAL A 63 3.15 6.14 -20.59
CA VAL A 63 4.03 7.02 -21.39
C VAL A 63 4.85 6.22 -22.39
N MET A 64 5.43 5.10 -21.95
CA MET A 64 6.20 4.19 -22.79
C MET A 64 5.35 3.64 -23.93
N MET A 65 4.10 3.24 -23.66
CA MET A 65 3.16 2.78 -24.70
C MET A 65 2.89 3.89 -25.73
N ALA A 66 2.67 5.13 -25.29
CA ALA A 66 2.45 6.26 -26.19
C ALA A 66 3.69 6.58 -27.05
N ALA A 67 4.90 6.49 -26.47
CA ALA A 67 6.16 6.70 -27.17
C ALA A 67 6.43 5.61 -28.22
N ILE A 68 6.27 4.34 -27.85
CA ILE A 68 6.47 3.18 -28.74
C ILE A 68 5.47 3.22 -29.89
N HIS A 69 4.21 3.58 -29.62
CA HIS A 69 3.19 3.69 -30.67
C HIS A 69 3.54 4.77 -31.71
N LYS A 70 4.18 5.87 -31.31
CA LYS A 70 4.62 6.93 -32.22
C LYS A 70 5.91 6.60 -32.98
N GLY A 71 6.88 5.98 -32.31
CA GLY A 71 8.25 5.83 -32.84
C GLY A 71 8.57 4.48 -33.47
N MET A 72 7.86 3.41 -33.11
CA MET A 72 8.27 2.04 -33.41
C MET A 72 7.18 1.18 -34.05
N ASN A 73 6.06 1.78 -34.46
CA ASN A 73 5.01 1.04 -35.15
C ASN A 73 5.49 0.61 -36.55
N GLY A 74 5.52 -0.71 -36.81
CA GLY A 74 6.02 -1.27 -38.08
C GLY A 74 7.54 -1.47 -38.14
N MET A 75 8.27 -1.10 -37.09
CA MET A 75 9.72 -1.31 -37.03
C MET A 75 10.04 -2.81 -36.90
N SER A 76 10.87 -3.34 -37.80
CA SER A 76 11.20 -4.78 -37.91
C SER A 76 9.98 -5.69 -38.18
N GLY A 77 8.92 -5.16 -38.80
CA GLY A 77 7.71 -5.93 -39.13
C GLY A 77 6.82 -6.28 -37.91
N LEU A 78 7.16 -5.77 -36.72
CA LEU A 78 6.40 -5.98 -35.49
C LEU A 78 5.45 -4.81 -35.24
N GLN A 79 4.28 -5.14 -34.69
CA GLN A 79 3.29 -4.14 -34.28
C GLN A 79 3.77 -3.40 -33.02
N GLY A 80 3.41 -2.13 -32.88
CA GLY A 80 3.84 -1.31 -31.73
C GLY A 80 3.54 -1.93 -30.35
N TRP A 81 2.44 -2.68 -30.21
CA TRP A 81 2.10 -3.35 -28.96
C TRP A 81 3.02 -4.54 -28.61
N GLN A 82 3.61 -5.21 -29.62
CA GLN A 82 4.53 -6.33 -29.40
C GLN A 82 5.85 -5.83 -28.82
N TRP A 83 6.31 -4.67 -29.31
CA TRP A 83 7.49 -3.98 -28.79
C TRP A 83 7.35 -3.59 -27.32
N VAL A 84 6.15 -3.16 -26.88
CA VAL A 84 5.88 -2.88 -25.47
C VAL A 84 6.20 -4.10 -24.60
N PHE A 85 5.71 -5.29 -24.96
CA PHE A 85 5.95 -6.52 -24.19
C PHE A 85 7.39 -7.06 -24.27
N LEU A 86 8.14 -6.69 -25.30
CA LEU A 86 9.56 -7.04 -25.42
C LEU A 86 10.40 -6.13 -24.54
N ILE A 87 10.24 -4.82 -24.67
CA ILE A 87 10.99 -3.83 -23.88
C ILE A 87 10.72 -4.04 -22.39
N ASP A 88 9.45 -4.15 -21.99
CA ASP A 88 9.04 -4.38 -20.60
C ASP A 88 9.65 -5.67 -20.01
N GLY A 89 9.72 -6.74 -20.82
CA GLY A 89 10.38 -7.98 -20.42
C GLY A 89 11.90 -7.85 -20.29
N THR A 90 12.55 -7.06 -21.15
CA THR A 90 14.00 -6.87 -21.12
C THR A 90 14.44 -6.02 -19.93
N ILE A 91 13.69 -4.97 -19.59
CA ILE A 91 14.01 -4.11 -18.43
C ILE A 91 13.76 -4.81 -17.09
N THR A 92 12.82 -5.75 -17.04
CA THR A 92 12.47 -6.48 -15.81
C THR A 92 13.47 -7.57 -15.45
N LEU A 93 14.17 -8.16 -16.44
CA LEU A 93 15.21 -9.18 -16.19
C LEU A 93 16.32 -8.73 -15.22
N PRO A 94 17.03 -7.61 -15.45
CA PRO A 94 18.07 -7.16 -14.52
C PRO A 94 17.50 -6.78 -13.15
N ILE A 95 16.28 -6.24 -13.11
CA ILE A 95 15.59 -5.89 -11.85
C ILE A 95 15.25 -7.16 -11.06
N ALA A 96 14.80 -8.23 -11.73
CA ALA A 96 14.53 -9.51 -11.10
C ALA A 96 15.80 -10.18 -10.55
N VAL A 97 16.90 -10.12 -11.29
CA VAL A 97 18.22 -10.60 -10.83
C VAL A 97 18.68 -9.80 -9.61
N PHE A 98 18.53 -8.47 -9.64
CA PHE A 98 18.84 -7.62 -8.50
C PHE A 98 17.96 -7.96 -7.28
N GLY A 99 16.65 -8.12 -7.48
CA GLY A 99 15.73 -8.54 -6.42
C GLY A 99 16.14 -9.89 -5.82
N PHE A 100 16.45 -10.89 -6.64
CA PHE A 100 16.89 -12.20 -6.15
C PHE A 100 18.16 -12.15 -5.29
N LEU A 101 19.09 -11.25 -5.59
CA LEU A 101 20.36 -11.14 -4.86
C LEU A 101 20.27 -10.27 -3.59
N TYR A 102 19.43 -9.24 -3.59
CA TYR A 102 19.42 -8.21 -2.54
C TYR A 102 18.17 -8.20 -1.66
N PHE A 103 17.10 -8.92 -2.02
CA PHE A 103 15.85 -8.88 -1.27
C PHE A 103 16.01 -9.58 0.09
N PRO A 104 15.77 -8.87 1.22
CA PRO A 104 15.97 -9.44 2.54
C PRO A 104 14.82 -10.36 2.95
N ASP A 105 15.16 -11.51 3.54
CA ASP A 105 14.19 -12.33 4.27
C ASP A 105 13.72 -11.62 5.55
N THR A 106 12.78 -12.23 6.28
CA THR A 106 12.35 -11.80 7.62
C THR A 106 13.55 -11.55 8.57
N PRO A 107 13.46 -10.60 9.51
CA PRO A 107 14.58 -10.21 10.40
C PRO A 107 15.16 -11.38 11.22
N ASP A 108 14.37 -12.42 11.49
CA ASP A 108 14.83 -13.62 12.20
C ASP A 108 15.68 -14.57 11.35
N ARG A 109 15.42 -14.63 10.04
CA ARG A 109 16.09 -15.53 9.10
C ARG A 109 17.05 -14.83 8.14
N THR A 110 17.21 -13.51 8.25
CA THR A 110 17.91 -12.74 7.21
C THR A 110 19.37 -13.18 7.02
N GLN A 111 19.63 -13.68 5.82
CA GLN A 111 20.98 -13.99 5.32
C GLN A 111 21.61 -12.80 4.59
N ALA A 112 20.97 -11.63 4.62
CA ALA A 112 21.46 -10.41 3.99
C ALA A 112 22.89 -10.10 4.44
N LYS A 113 23.82 -10.12 3.48
CA LYS A 113 25.26 -9.88 3.68
C LYS A 113 25.60 -8.39 3.89
N TYR A 114 24.67 -7.50 3.55
CA TYR A 114 24.86 -6.05 3.64
C TYR A 114 24.48 -5.47 5.02
N LEU A 115 23.90 -6.27 5.93
CA LEU A 115 23.55 -5.85 7.29
C LEU A 115 24.56 -6.42 8.30
N SER A 116 25.09 -5.55 9.17
CA SER A 116 25.93 -5.92 10.31
C SER A 116 25.14 -6.77 11.33
N ALA A 117 25.86 -7.59 12.11
CA ALA A 117 25.27 -8.33 13.22
C ALA A 117 24.61 -7.40 14.26
N ASP A 118 25.19 -6.22 14.49
CA ASP A 118 24.65 -5.21 15.41
C ASP A 118 23.35 -4.59 14.90
N GLU A 119 23.27 -4.33 13.59
CA GLU A 119 22.05 -3.82 12.94
C GLU A 119 20.93 -4.86 12.97
N LYS A 120 21.26 -6.15 12.76
CA LYS A 120 20.30 -7.25 12.89
C LYS A 120 19.76 -7.37 14.32
N LYS A 121 20.64 -7.21 15.33
CA LYS A 121 20.24 -7.25 16.74
C LYS A 121 19.36 -6.05 17.10
N LEU A 122 19.70 -4.85 16.62
CA LEU A 122 18.90 -3.65 16.80
C LEU A 122 17.52 -3.76 16.13
N ALA A 123 17.44 -4.34 14.94
CA ALA A 123 16.17 -4.58 14.25
C ALA A 123 15.27 -5.52 15.06
N ARG A 124 15.83 -6.61 15.60
CA ARG A 124 15.08 -7.56 16.45
C ARG A 124 14.64 -6.94 17.77
N SER A 125 15.50 -6.17 18.44
CA SER A 125 15.14 -5.53 19.72
C SER A 125 14.09 -4.43 19.58
N ARG A 126 13.88 -3.91 18.36
CA ARG A 126 12.87 -2.89 18.05
C ARG A 126 11.48 -3.48 17.79
N LEU A 127 11.37 -4.78 17.56
CA LEU A 127 10.12 -5.47 17.22
C LEU A 127 9.49 -6.11 18.48
N PRO A 128 8.14 -6.24 18.53
CA PRO A 128 7.49 -6.93 19.62
C PRO A 128 7.93 -8.40 19.69
N PRO A 129 8.04 -8.99 20.90
CA PRO A 129 8.50 -10.37 21.07
C PRO A 129 7.55 -11.36 20.38
N ILE A 130 8.15 -12.27 19.62
CA ILE A 130 7.47 -13.33 18.88
C ILE A 130 6.95 -14.37 19.88
N CYS A 131 5.71 -14.85 19.73
CA CYS A 131 5.23 -15.96 20.56
C CYS A 131 6.00 -17.24 20.23
N GLU A 132 6.37 -18.03 21.24
CA GLU A 132 7.18 -19.26 21.09
C GLU A 132 6.58 -20.31 20.13
N ASP A 133 5.27 -20.23 19.84
CA ASP A 133 4.54 -21.11 18.90
C ASP A 133 4.21 -20.49 17.53
N GLY A 134 4.65 -19.26 17.25
CA GLY A 134 4.27 -18.48 16.05
C GLY A 134 4.84 -18.97 14.72
N HIS A 135 5.68 -20.01 14.74
CA HIS A 135 6.31 -20.64 13.58
C HIS A 135 5.83 -22.07 13.33
N ASN A 136 4.78 -22.54 14.02
CA ASN A 136 4.31 -23.91 13.86
C ASN A 136 3.45 -24.05 12.59
N ILE A 137 4.09 -24.47 11.49
CA ILE A 137 3.52 -24.57 10.12
C ILE A 137 2.73 -25.88 9.93
N MET A 138 2.08 -26.43 10.96
CA MET A 138 1.16 -27.55 10.73
C MET A 138 -0.09 -27.03 10.00
N PRO A 139 -0.35 -27.44 8.73
CA PRO A 139 -1.35 -26.80 7.87
C PRO A 139 -2.76 -26.93 8.45
N LEU A 140 -3.11 -28.08 9.03
CA LEU A 140 -4.44 -28.31 9.63
C LEU A 140 -4.66 -27.51 10.92
N SER A 141 -3.66 -27.41 11.79
CA SER A 141 -3.77 -26.58 13.00
C SER A 141 -3.79 -25.10 12.66
N LEU A 142 -3.03 -24.70 11.64
CA LEU A 142 -2.96 -23.31 11.21
C LEU A 142 -4.25 -22.86 10.53
N VAL A 143 -4.83 -23.66 9.64
CA VAL A 143 -6.16 -23.40 9.06
C VAL A 143 -7.21 -23.28 10.16
N LYS A 144 -7.20 -24.18 11.15
CA LYS A 144 -8.12 -24.09 12.29
C LYS A 144 -7.91 -22.81 13.11
N ARG A 145 -6.65 -22.45 13.40
CA ARG A 145 -6.30 -21.22 14.14
C ARG A 145 -6.72 -19.96 13.40
N VAL A 146 -6.51 -19.90 12.09
CA VAL A 146 -6.88 -18.77 11.23
C VAL A 146 -8.41 -18.66 11.11
N LEU A 147 -9.10 -19.74 10.73
CA LEU A 147 -10.55 -19.70 10.47
C LEU A 147 -11.40 -19.57 11.74
N MET A 148 -10.92 -20.06 12.89
CA MET A 148 -11.60 -19.87 14.18
C MET A 148 -11.34 -18.50 14.81
N ALA A 149 -10.36 -17.74 14.31
CA ALA A 149 -10.10 -16.40 14.81
C ALA A 149 -11.13 -15.42 14.23
N PRO A 150 -12.00 -14.81 15.04
CA PRO A 150 -13.00 -13.86 14.54
C PRO A 150 -12.34 -12.63 13.87
N ILE A 151 -11.09 -12.32 14.24
CA ILE A 151 -10.33 -11.22 13.64
C ILE A 151 -9.97 -11.47 12.17
N PHE A 152 -9.77 -12.74 11.79
CA PHE A 152 -9.51 -13.10 10.39
C PHE A 152 -10.70 -12.72 9.52
N TRP A 153 -11.92 -13.08 9.93
CA TRP A 153 -13.13 -12.76 9.16
C TRP A 153 -13.40 -11.26 9.07
N VAL A 154 -13.17 -10.52 10.17
CA VAL A 154 -13.33 -9.06 10.15
C VAL A 154 -12.37 -8.41 9.15
N LEU A 155 -11.09 -8.81 9.17
CA LEU A 155 -10.09 -8.28 8.25
C LEU A 155 -10.29 -8.76 6.80
N PHE A 156 -10.72 -10.01 6.63
CA PHE A 156 -11.02 -10.60 5.33
C PHE A 156 -12.15 -9.87 4.62
N PHE A 157 -13.24 -9.52 5.31
CA PHE A 157 -14.35 -8.76 4.72
C PHE A 157 -14.09 -7.25 4.66
N TRP A 158 -13.19 -6.71 5.47
CA TRP A 158 -12.77 -5.30 5.41
C TRP A 158 -12.06 -4.97 4.09
N SER A 159 -11.15 -5.84 3.65
CA SER A 159 -10.33 -5.58 2.45
C SER A 159 -11.16 -5.41 1.17
N PRO A 160 -12.14 -6.29 0.86
CA PRO A 160 -13.07 -6.12 -0.24
C PRO A 160 -13.87 -4.81 -0.19
N VAL A 161 -14.43 -4.47 0.97
CA VAL A 161 -15.25 -3.24 1.13
C VAL A 161 -14.43 -1.99 0.82
N CYS A 162 -13.17 -1.96 1.25
CA CYS A 162 -12.29 -0.85 0.98
C CYS A 162 -11.77 -0.83 -0.46
N ALA A 163 -11.45 -2.00 -1.03
CA ALA A 163 -11.05 -2.17 -2.43
C ALA A 163 -12.16 -1.73 -3.41
N ALA A 164 -13.43 -1.80 -3.00
CA ALA A 164 -14.57 -1.32 -3.79
C ALA A 164 -14.55 0.20 -4.01
N ILE A 165 -13.97 0.98 -3.08
CA ILE A 165 -13.80 2.43 -3.26
C ILE A 165 -12.67 2.72 -4.26
N GLU A 166 -11.59 1.94 -4.20
CA GLU A 166 -10.47 2.02 -5.15
C GLU A 166 -10.86 1.52 -6.56
N ALA A 167 -11.90 0.69 -6.68
CA ALA A 167 -12.32 0.10 -7.94
C ALA A 167 -12.69 1.14 -9.01
N PHE A 168 -13.15 2.33 -8.62
CA PHE A 168 -13.54 3.36 -9.58
C PHE A 168 -12.34 3.89 -10.40
N PRO A 169 -11.26 4.43 -9.81
CA PRO A 169 -10.07 4.82 -10.57
C PRO A 169 -9.30 3.61 -11.12
N PHE A 170 -9.31 2.47 -10.44
CA PHE A 170 -8.52 1.28 -10.84
C PHE A 170 -8.92 0.73 -12.21
N GLN A 171 -10.20 0.79 -12.56
CA GLN A 171 -10.70 0.20 -13.81
C GLN A 171 -10.55 1.07 -15.06
N ASN A 172 -9.73 2.13 -14.98
CA ASN A 172 -9.53 3.04 -16.10
C ASN A 172 -10.85 3.63 -16.66
N ASN A 173 -11.84 3.85 -15.78
CA ASN A 173 -13.13 4.45 -16.16
C ASN A 173 -12.97 5.80 -16.87
N PHE A 174 -11.92 6.56 -16.52
CA PHE A 174 -11.60 7.81 -17.19
C PHE A 174 -11.12 7.60 -18.64
N LEU A 175 -10.33 6.54 -18.90
CA LEU A 175 -9.94 6.15 -20.25
C LEU A 175 -11.16 5.79 -21.11
N LEU A 176 -12.11 5.04 -20.54
CA LEU A 176 -13.36 4.67 -21.21
C LEU A 176 -14.22 5.91 -21.51
N TRP A 177 -14.29 6.86 -20.58
CA TRP A 177 -15.02 8.12 -20.76
C TRP A 177 -14.38 9.00 -21.86
N LEU A 178 -13.05 9.08 -21.91
CA LEU A 178 -12.32 9.79 -22.96
C LEU A 178 -12.49 9.13 -24.33
N LYS A 179 -12.52 7.78 -24.38
CA LYS A 179 -12.76 7.03 -25.61
C LYS A 179 -14.18 7.23 -26.14
N TYR A 180 -15.18 7.39 -25.28
CA TYR A 180 -16.54 7.73 -25.69
C TYR A 180 -16.62 9.13 -26.32
N HIS A 181 -15.82 10.09 -25.84
CA HIS A 181 -15.71 11.43 -26.42
C HIS A 181 -14.55 11.54 -27.42
N SER A 182 -14.27 10.47 -28.18
CA SER A 182 -13.16 10.42 -29.15
C SER A 182 -13.24 11.50 -30.23
N ASP A 183 -14.41 12.11 -30.45
CA ASP A 183 -14.60 13.20 -31.40
C ASP A 183 -13.88 14.50 -30.99
N HIS A 184 -13.58 14.67 -29.69
CA HIS A 184 -12.91 15.85 -29.15
C HIS A 184 -11.46 15.62 -28.72
N PHE A 185 -11.00 14.37 -28.64
CA PHE A 185 -9.70 14.02 -28.07
C PHE A 185 -8.86 13.16 -29.00
N THR A 186 -7.61 13.56 -29.20
CA THR A 186 -6.63 12.78 -29.98
C THR A 186 -6.26 11.48 -29.24
N GLN A 187 -5.96 10.40 -29.96
CA GLN A 187 -5.54 9.12 -29.38
C GLN A 187 -4.36 9.23 -28.39
N THR A 188 -3.45 10.20 -28.59
CA THR A 188 -2.37 10.49 -27.64
C THR A 188 -2.92 11.07 -26.32
N GLN A 189 -3.85 12.00 -26.40
CA GLN A 189 -4.47 12.65 -25.23
C GLN A 189 -5.27 11.65 -24.39
N ILE A 190 -5.97 10.72 -25.05
CA ILE A 190 -6.73 9.65 -24.39
C ILE A 190 -5.84 8.81 -23.47
N ASN A 191 -4.60 8.53 -23.88
CA ASN A 191 -3.67 7.73 -23.07
C ASN A 191 -2.91 8.55 -22.01
N THR A 192 -2.65 9.84 -22.27
CA THR A 192 -1.87 10.68 -21.35
C THR A 192 -2.70 11.25 -20.20
N TYR A 193 -3.95 11.67 -20.43
CA TYR A 193 -4.75 12.29 -19.37
C TYR A 193 -5.03 11.38 -18.16
N PRO A 194 -5.30 10.06 -18.33
CA PRO A 194 -5.48 9.16 -17.19
C PRO A 194 -4.24 9.00 -16.30
N LEU A 195 -3.05 9.29 -16.80
CA LEU A 195 -1.83 9.28 -15.99
C LEU A 195 -1.89 10.33 -14.86
N GLY A 196 -2.64 11.41 -15.08
CA GLY A 196 -2.85 12.43 -14.07
C GLY A 196 -3.65 11.94 -12.85
N VAL A 197 -4.55 10.98 -13.03
CA VAL A 197 -5.29 10.35 -11.92
C VAL A 197 -4.33 9.56 -11.02
N GLN A 198 -3.37 8.86 -11.63
CA GLN A 198 -2.33 8.13 -10.89
C GLN A 198 -1.39 9.08 -10.14
N ALA A 199 -1.04 10.23 -10.73
CA ALA A 199 -0.23 11.25 -10.06
C ALA A 199 -0.92 11.81 -8.81
N VAL A 200 -2.22 12.14 -8.89
CA VAL A 200 -3.02 12.56 -7.73
C VAL A 200 -3.10 11.43 -6.70
N GLY A 201 -3.21 10.19 -7.15
CA GLY A 201 -3.18 9.00 -6.30
C GLY A 201 -1.90 8.88 -5.48
N ILE A 202 -0.73 9.06 -6.11
CA ILE A 202 0.58 9.01 -5.44
C ILE A 202 0.66 10.08 -4.35
N VAL A 203 0.30 11.32 -4.66
CA VAL A 203 0.35 12.44 -3.71
C VAL A 203 -0.61 12.20 -2.55
N ALA A 204 -1.85 11.80 -2.83
CA ALA A 204 -2.84 11.51 -1.80
C ALA A 204 -2.42 10.35 -0.88
N ASN A 205 -1.86 9.29 -1.48
CA ASN A 205 -1.33 8.12 -0.76
C ASN A 205 -0.19 8.51 0.19
N MET A 206 0.81 9.27 -0.31
CA MET A 206 1.93 9.73 0.51
C MET A 206 1.50 10.70 1.63
N LEU A 207 0.60 11.64 1.34
CA LEU A 207 0.07 12.58 2.34
C LEU A 207 -0.72 11.86 3.44
N ALA A 208 -1.59 10.93 3.07
CA ALA A 208 -2.34 10.13 4.03
C ALA A 208 -1.40 9.30 4.91
N ALA A 209 -0.38 8.68 4.33
CA ALA A 209 0.58 7.88 5.08
C ALA A 209 1.46 8.71 6.01
N TRP A 210 1.88 9.90 5.58
CA TRP A 210 2.59 10.82 6.47
C TRP A 210 1.69 11.25 7.62
N HIS A 211 0.45 11.66 7.33
CA HIS A 211 -0.49 12.07 8.37
C HIS A 211 -0.75 10.96 9.39
N MET A 212 -0.96 9.72 8.93
CA MET A 212 -1.16 8.56 9.81
C MET A 212 0.02 8.29 10.74
N ASP A 213 1.25 8.36 10.22
CA ASP A 213 2.45 8.12 11.03
C ASP A 213 2.82 9.34 11.91
N ALA A 214 2.43 10.56 11.54
CA ALA A 214 2.68 11.77 12.33
C ALA A 214 1.67 11.96 13.46
N THR A 215 0.41 11.58 13.25
CA THR A 215 -0.66 11.77 14.24
C THR A 215 -0.92 10.49 15.04
N GLY A 216 -0.45 9.32 14.59
CA GLY A 216 -0.77 8.01 15.19
C GLY A 216 -2.24 7.61 15.05
N GLN A 217 -3.14 8.57 14.82
CA GLN A 217 -4.57 8.39 14.63
C GLN A 217 -4.88 8.11 13.16
N ARG A 218 -5.34 6.88 12.88
CA ARG A 218 -5.65 6.39 11.53
C ARG A 218 -7.07 6.71 11.08
N ILE A 219 -7.98 6.90 12.05
CA ILE A 219 -9.39 7.14 11.83
C ILE A 219 -9.65 8.47 11.08
N PRO A 220 -9.01 9.60 11.45
CA PRO A 220 -9.22 10.86 10.73
C PRO A 220 -8.81 10.79 9.26
N ALA A 221 -7.67 10.16 8.97
CA ALA A 221 -7.19 9.98 7.59
C ALA A 221 -8.18 9.16 6.75
N ALA A 222 -8.77 8.12 7.34
CA ALA A 222 -9.76 7.29 6.67
C ALA A 222 -11.09 8.02 6.46
N ILE A 223 -11.55 8.83 7.42
CA ILE A 223 -12.76 9.65 7.27
C ILE A 223 -12.58 10.67 6.14
N VAL A 224 -11.43 11.35 6.08
CA VAL A 224 -11.13 12.30 5.00
C VAL A 224 -11.14 11.59 3.64
N ALA A 225 -10.54 10.40 3.54
CA ALA A 225 -10.56 9.61 2.30
C ALA A 225 -12.00 9.24 1.88
N ILE A 226 -12.86 8.82 2.82
CA ILE A 226 -14.27 8.52 2.53
C ILE A 226 -15.01 9.77 2.06
N LEU A 227 -14.85 10.90 2.75
CA LEU A 227 -15.53 12.15 2.41
C LEU A 227 -15.15 12.63 1.00
N LEU A 228 -13.87 12.57 0.65
CA LEU A 228 -13.40 12.91 -0.71
C LEU A 228 -14.05 12.00 -1.76
N GLN A 229 -14.23 10.71 -1.46
CA GLN A 229 -14.86 9.77 -2.38
C GLN A 229 -16.38 9.93 -2.49
N VAL A 230 -17.04 10.35 -1.41
CA VAL A 230 -18.46 10.75 -1.46
C VAL A 230 -18.63 11.99 -2.33
N VAL A 231 -17.72 12.97 -2.25
CA VAL A 231 -17.73 14.16 -3.12
C VAL A 231 -17.56 13.74 -4.58
N VAL A 232 -16.59 12.88 -4.89
CA VAL A 232 -16.39 12.33 -6.25
C VAL A 232 -17.65 11.62 -6.76
N GLY A 233 -18.20 10.71 -5.97
CA GLY A 233 -19.41 9.96 -6.31
C GLY A 233 -20.62 10.87 -6.55
N SER A 234 -20.76 11.93 -5.74
CA SER A 234 -21.84 12.90 -5.84
C SER A 234 -21.68 13.82 -7.05
N MET A 235 -20.47 14.34 -7.29
CA MET A 235 -20.18 15.15 -8.47
C MET A 235 -20.50 14.35 -9.73
N LEU A 236 -19.97 13.14 -9.84
CA LEU A 236 -20.18 12.29 -11.01
C LEU A 236 -21.65 11.84 -11.17
N LEU A 237 -22.49 11.91 -10.14
CA LEU A 237 -23.92 11.57 -10.26
C LEU A 237 -24.70 12.64 -11.04
N VAL A 238 -24.25 13.90 -11.01
CA VAL A 238 -24.89 15.01 -11.71
C VAL A 238 -24.66 14.85 -13.22
N ARG A 239 -25.74 14.99 -14.01
CA ARG A 239 -25.73 14.71 -15.45
C ARG A 239 -25.15 15.86 -16.29
N ASP A 240 -25.25 17.09 -15.78
CA ASP A 240 -24.96 18.34 -16.50
C ASP A 240 -23.72 19.06 -15.94
N ILE A 241 -22.62 18.34 -15.78
CA ILE A 241 -21.36 18.94 -15.33
C ILE A 241 -20.58 19.44 -16.56
N PRO A 242 -20.02 20.66 -16.56
CA PRO A 242 -19.09 21.09 -17.59
C PRO A 242 -17.90 20.12 -17.70
N PHE A 243 -17.27 20.06 -18.87
CA PHE A 243 -16.09 19.20 -19.13
C PHE A 243 -15.03 19.34 -18.03
N ALA A 244 -14.70 20.57 -17.62
CA ALA A 244 -13.74 20.83 -16.55
C ALA A 244 -14.13 20.19 -15.21
N GLY A 245 -15.42 20.18 -14.85
CA GLY A 245 -15.88 19.56 -13.60
C GLY A 245 -15.85 18.03 -13.64
N THR A 246 -16.08 17.43 -14.82
CA THR A 246 -15.93 15.99 -15.02
C THR A 246 -14.45 15.57 -14.93
N PHE A 247 -13.54 16.34 -15.57
CA PHE A 247 -12.10 16.15 -15.41
C PHE A 247 -11.70 16.24 -13.94
N PHE A 248 -12.08 17.32 -13.24
CA PHE A 248 -11.76 17.48 -11.82
C PHE A 248 -12.24 16.30 -10.97
N ALA A 249 -13.45 15.81 -11.19
CA ALA A 249 -13.99 14.65 -10.47
C ALA A 249 -13.20 13.36 -10.75
N PHE A 250 -12.75 13.13 -11.98
CA PHE A 250 -11.89 11.98 -12.31
C PHE A 250 -10.49 12.09 -11.69
N TYR A 251 -9.89 13.27 -11.68
CA TYR A 251 -8.61 13.49 -10.99
C TYR A 251 -8.75 13.31 -9.48
N LEU A 252 -9.82 13.85 -8.89
CA LEU A 252 -10.12 13.70 -7.46
C LEU A 252 -10.40 12.24 -7.08
N SER A 253 -10.93 11.43 -8.00
CA SER A 253 -11.12 9.98 -7.78
C SER A 253 -9.82 9.24 -7.47
N GLY A 254 -8.67 9.75 -7.94
CA GLY A 254 -7.35 9.22 -7.61
C GLY A 254 -7.04 9.22 -6.11
N THR A 255 -7.70 10.07 -5.31
CA THR A 255 -7.54 10.05 -3.85
C THR A 255 -7.96 8.72 -3.20
N ALA A 256 -8.69 7.84 -3.91
CA ALA A 256 -9.11 6.53 -3.40
C ALA A 256 -7.91 5.62 -3.10
N TYR A 257 -6.79 5.81 -3.81
CA TYR A 257 -5.57 5.04 -3.61
C TYR A 257 -4.95 5.23 -2.21
N ALA A 258 -5.32 6.31 -1.50
CA ALA A 258 -4.88 6.54 -0.13
C ALA A 258 -5.44 5.52 0.89
N VAL A 259 -6.51 4.80 0.53
CA VAL A 259 -7.14 3.79 1.40
C VAL A 259 -6.27 2.52 1.49
N ASN A 260 -5.53 2.19 0.42
CA ASN A 260 -4.73 0.98 0.32
C ASN A 260 -3.67 0.81 1.44
N PRO A 261 -2.76 1.77 1.70
CA PRO A 261 -1.81 1.66 2.81
C PRO A 261 -2.51 1.66 4.18
N LEU A 262 -3.68 2.28 4.30
CA LEU A 262 -4.44 2.35 5.54
C LEU A 262 -4.97 0.97 5.91
N ILE A 263 -5.49 0.21 4.94
CA ILE A 263 -5.96 -1.16 5.15
C ILE A 263 -4.81 -2.08 5.51
N PHE A 264 -3.82 -2.19 4.63
CA PHE A 264 -2.76 -3.20 4.75
C PHE A 264 -1.78 -2.85 5.86
N GLY A 265 -1.50 -1.56 6.06
CA GLY A 265 -0.70 -1.07 7.18
C GLY A 265 -1.40 -1.25 8.53
N TRP A 266 -2.73 -1.11 8.62
CA TRP A 266 -3.46 -1.35 9.87
C TRP A 266 -3.69 -2.83 10.16
N ALA A 267 -4.07 -3.60 9.16
CA ALA A 267 -4.19 -5.06 9.30
C ALA A 267 -2.85 -5.71 9.67
N GLY A 268 -1.76 -5.28 9.02
CA GLY A 268 -0.41 -5.76 9.33
C GLY A 268 -0.03 -5.53 10.79
N LEU A 269 -0.50 -4.45 11.40
CA LEU A 269 -0.20 -4.03 12.78
C LEU A 269 -1.08 -4.76 13.81
N ILE A 270 -2.39 -4.88 13.54
CA ILE A 270 -3.32 -5.68 14.33
C ILE A 270 -2.83 -7.14 14.42
N LEU A 271 -2.34 -7.68 13.30
CA LEU A 271 -1.80 -9.02 13.24
C LEU A 271 -0.42 -9.13 13.90
N GLN A 272 0.42 -8.08 13.82
CA GLN A 272 1.69 -8.03 14.55
C GLN A 272 1.48 -8.09 16.07
N ARG A 273 0.44 -7.41 16.59
CA ARG A 273 0.04 -7.49 18.01
C ARG A 273 -0.39 -8.91 18.43
N SER A 274 -0.78 -9.76 17.48
CA SER A 274 -1.20 -11.14 17.77
C SER A 274 -0.03 -12.10 17.99
N GLY A 275 1.18 -11.75 17.53
CA GLY A 275 2.43 -12.48 17.77
C GLY A 275 2.59 -13.80 17.00
N ASP A 276 1.70 -14.10 16.05
CA ASP A 276 1.72 -15.30 15.21
C ASP A 276 1.96 -14.91 13.74
N ASP A 277 3.21 -15.09 13.29
CA ASP A 277 3.67 -14.67 11.96
C ASP A 277 3.01 -15.48 10.83
N ALA A 278 2.67 -16.73 11.10
CA ALA A 278 2.07 -17.62 10.13
C ALA A 278 0.57 -17.31 9.95
N VAL A 279 -0.15 -16.98 11.03
CA VAL A 279 -1.52 -16.43 10.93
C VAL A 279 -1.52 -15.07 10.25
N ARG A 280 -0.54 -14.22 10.54
CA ARG A 280 -0.39 -12.88 9.94
C ARG A 280 -0.23 -12.95 8.43
N SER A 281 0.72 -13.73 7.94
CA SER A 281 0.95 -13.89 6.49
C SER A 281 -0.32 -14.39 5.80
N VAL A 282 -0.90 -15.50 6.27
CA VAL A 282 -2.12 -16.09 5.68
C VAL A 282 -3.29 -15.12 5.67
N THR A 283 -3.46 -14.32 6.72
CA THR A 283 -4.52 -13.30 6.78
C THR A 283 -4.28 -12.19 5.76
N LEU A 284 -3.07 -11.65 5.64
CA LEU A 284 -2.73 -10.62 4.66
C LEU A 284 -2.89 -11.12 3.21
N TYR A 285 -2.49 -12.35 2.93
CA TYR A 285 -2.72 -13.00 1.63
C TYR A 285 -4.23 -13.14 1.36
N SER A 286 -5.02 -13.60 2.33
CA SER A 286 -6.47 -13.76 2.18
C SER A 286 -7.18 -12.43 1.94
N MET A 287 -6.75 -11.36 2.62
CA MET A 287 -7.24 -10.00 2.38
C MET A 287 -6.99 -9.53 0.94
N ASN A 288 -5.79 -9.78 0.42
CA ASN A 288 -5.45 -9.42 -0.95
C ASN A 288 -6.29 -10.22 -1.96
N ILE A 289 -6.46 -11.53 -1.75
CA ILE A 289 -7.32 -12.39 -2.58
C ILE A 289 -8.75 -11.83 -2.63
N GLY A 290 -9.34 -11.49 -1.47
CA GLY A 290 -10.68 -10.92 -1.42
C GLY A 290 -10.82 -9.63 -2.23
N SER A 291 -9.78 -8.79 -2.23
CA SER A 291 -9.76 -7.53 -2.98
C SER A 291 -9.64 -7.76 -4.50
N MET A 292 -8.76 -8.67 -4.92
CA MET A 292 -8.54 -9.00 -6.33
C MET A 292 -9.74 -9.69 -6.97
N VAL A 293 -10.42 -10.57 -6.23
CA VAL A 293 -11.67 -11.20 -6.65
C VAL A 293 -12.73 -10.13 -6.92
N LEU A 294 -12.89 -9.17 -6.00
CA LEU A 294 -13.82 -8.07 -6.24
C LEU A 294 -13.48 -7.30 -7.51
N TRP A 295 -12.24 -6.82 -7.68
CA TRP A 295 -11.86 -6.03 -8.86
C TRP A 295 -12.17 -6.73 -10.18
N THR A 296 -11.99 -8.06 -10.23
CA THR A 296 -12.26 -8.87 -11.42
C THR A 296 -13.75 -8.82 -11.82
N PHE A 297 -14.66 -8.98 -10.86
CA PHE A 297 -16.10 -9.00 -11.14
C PHE A 297 -16.72 -7.61 -11.20
N TRP A 298 -16.21 -6.67 -10.41
CA TRP A 298 -16.78 -5.34 -10.25
C TRP A 298 -16.82 -4.57 -11.56
N GLY A 299 -15.81 -4.74 -12.41
CA GLY A 299 -15.75 -4.03 -13.68
C GLY A 299 -16.68 -4.55 -14.74
N ILE A 300 -16.91 -5.85 -14.73
CA ILE A 300 -17.87 -6.49 -15.62
C ILE A 300 -19.30 -6.11 -15.20
N LEU A 301 -19.58 -6.09 -13.89
CA LEU A 301 -20.94 -5.91 -13.34
C LEU A 301 -21.38 -4.44 -13.30
N PHE A 302 -20.52 -3.53 -12.85
CA PHE A 302 -20.90 -2.15 -12.54
C PHE A 302 -20.35 -1.11 -13.51
N TYR A 303 -19.28 -1.46 -14.25
CA TYR A 303 -18.59 -0.58 -15.18
C TYR A 303 -18.51 -1.19 -16.60
N SER A 304 -19.54 -1.96 -16.99
CA SER A 304 -19.62 -2.50 -18.34
C SER A 304 -19.55 -1.38 -19.39
N GLY A 305 -18.74 -1.58 -20.44
CA GLY A 305 -18.61 -0.64 -21.55
C GLY A 305 -19.89 -0.41 -22.36
N ALA A 306 -20.97 -1.15 -22.06
CA ALA A 306 -22.30 -0.89 -22.61
C ALA A 306 -23.01 0.30 -21.96
N ASP A 307 -22.64 0.67 -20.71
CA ASP A 307 -23.28 1.74 -19.93
C ASP A 307 -22.52 3.09 -20.03
N THR A 308 -21.52 3.22 -20.92
CA THR A 308 -20.86 4.52 -21.19
C THR A 308 -21.86 5.54 -21.73
N PRO A 309 -21.92 6.80 -21.21
CA PRO A 309 -21.11 7.44 -20.18
C PRO A 309 -21.80 7.57 -18.80
N TYR A 310 -22.96 6.95 -18.62
CA TYR A 310 -23.79 7.08 -17.43
C TYR A 310 -23.77 5.79 -16.63
N TRP A 311 -22.63 5.48 -16.01
CA TRP A 311 -22.48 4.41 -15.02
C TRP A 311 -23.29 4.70 -13.73
N LYS A 312 -24.61 4.89 -13.84
CA LYS A 312 -25.50 5.16 -12.70
C LYS A 312 -25.38 4.06 -11.66
N LYS A 313 -25.30 2.80 -12.11
CA LYS A 313 -25.08 1.62 -11.26
C LYS A 313 -23.75 1.73 -10.50
N GLY A 314 -22.64 1.95 -11.20
CA GLY A 314 -21.31 2.09 -10.58
C GLY A 314 -21.19 3.30 -9.64
N ARG A 315 -21.91 4.40 -9.89
CA ARG A 315 -21.91 5.61 -9.04
C ARG A 315 -22.72 5.42 -7.75
N ILE A 316 -23.90 4.81 -7.84
CA ILE A 316 -24.71 4.47 -6.66
C ILE A 316 -23.98 3.46 -5.78
N VAL A 317 -23.35 2.46 -6.40
CA VAL A 317 -22.55 1.45 -5.70
C VAL A 317 -21.36 2.06 -4.99
N LEU A 318 -20.68 3.06 -5.58
CA LEU A 318 -19.60 3.79 -4.90
C LEU A 318 -20.11 4.50 -3.63
N LEU A 319 -21.26 5.18 -3.69
CA LEU A 319 -21.85 5.85 -2.52
C LEU A 319 -22.28 4.86 -1.43
N VAL A 320 -22.86 3.73 -1.82
CA VAL A 320 -23.22 2.65 -0.88
C VAL A 320 -21.97 2.06 -0.24
N CYS A 321 -20.90 1.81 -0.99
CA CYS A 321 -19.63 1.32 -0.45
C CYS A 321 -18.98 2.32 0.50
N CYS A 322 -19.07 3.62 0.24
CA CYS A 322 -18.61 4.66 1.18
C CYS A 322 -19.35 4.59 2.51
N PHE A 323 -20.68 4.42 2.49
CA PHE A 323 -21.49 4.27 3.69
C PHE A 323 -21.16 2.97 4.45
N VAL A 324 -21.03 1.86 3.73
CA VAL A 324 -20.64 0.57 4.33
C VAL A 324 -19.24 0.65 4.95
N MET A 325 -18.29 1.31 4.30
CA MET A 325 -16.94 1.52 4.86
C MET A 325 -17.00 2.35 6.14
N PHE A 326 -17.80 3.41 6.19
CA PHE A 326 -17.96 4.21 7.40
C PHE A 326 -18.50 3.37 8.58
N CYS A 327 -19.52 2.53 8.34
CA CYS A 327 -20.03 1.62 9.36
C CYS A 327 -19.00 0.56 9.79
N TYR A 328 -18.25 0.01 8.82
CA TYR A 328 -17.30 -1.05 9.07
C TYR A 328 -16.01 -0.52 9.76
N MET A 329 -15.67 0.75 9.57
CA MET A 329 -14.58 1.42 10.28
C MET A 329 -14.81 1.44 11.80
N TRP A 330 -16.06 1.59 12.23
CA TRP A 330 -16.41 1.51 13.65
C TRP A 330 -16.22 0.10 14.23
N LEU A 331 -16.49 -0.92 13.41
CA LEU A 331 -16.25 -2.32 13.77
C LEU A 331 -14.76 -2.64 13.87
N VAL A 332 -13.96 -2.15 12.91
CA VAL A 332 -12.49 -2.28 12.94
C VAL A 332 -11.91 -1.54 14.15
N TYR A 333 -12.42 -0.33 14.46
CA TYR A 333 -12.00 0.40 15.66
C TYR A 333 -12.29 -0.38 16.95
N LYS A 334 -13.47 -1.01 17.06
CA LYS A 334 -13.80 -1.88 18.20
C LYS A 334 -12.86 -3.07 18.30
N VAL A 335 -12.55 -3.72 17.19
CA VAL A 335 -11.64 -4.86 17.12
C VAL A 335 -10.21 -4.46 17.46
N ASP A 336 -9.77 -3.29 17.01
CA ASP A 336 -8.45 -2.76 17.31
C ASP A 336 -8.31 -2.43 18.80
N LYS A 337 -9.31 -1.77 19.40
CA LYS A 337 -9.35 -1.50 20.85
C LYS A 337 -9.39 -2.79 21.68
N HIS A 338 -10.10 -3.82 21.21
CA HIS A 338 -10.14 -5.12 21.87
C HIS A 338 -8.79 -5.86 21.77
N THR A 339 -8.13 -5.75 20.62
CA THR A 339 -6.80 -6.34 20.38
C THR A 339 -5.72 -5.61 21.19
N ALA A 340 -5.78 -4.28 21.26
CA ALA A 340 -4.91 -3.45 22.09
C ALA A 340 -5.05 -3.80 23.58
N LYS A 341 -6.28 -4.01 24.06
CA LYS A 341 -6.53 -4.46 25.44
C LYS A 341 -5.91 -5.83 25.71
N LYS A 342 -6.14 -6.80 24.81
CA LYS A 342 -5.57 -8.16 24.93
C LYS A 342 -4.03 -8.17 24.86
N TYR A 343 -3.44 -7.25 24.10
CA TYR A 343 -1.99 -7.05 24.05
C TYR A 343 -1.45 -6.48 25.37
N ARG A 344 -2.11 -5.44 25.91
CA ARG A 344 -1.79 -4.84 27.21
C ARG A 344 -1.88 -5.85 28.36
N ASP A 345 -2.88 -6.74 28.32
CA ASP A 345 -3.07 -7.80 29.31
C ASP A 345 -1.99 -8.90 29.21
N ARG A 346 -1.39 -9.12 28.02
CA ARG A 346 -0.29 -10.08 27.81
C ARG A 346 1.10 -9.53 28.18
N MET A 347 1.28 -8.21 28.19
CA MET A 347 2.53 -7.55 28.60
C MET A 347 2.25 -6.40 29.57
N PRO A 348 2.03 -6.69 30.87
CA PRO A 348 1.90 -5.65 31.89
C PRO A 348 3.26 -4.94 32.06
N GLY A 349 3.44 -3.82 31.35
CA GLY A 349 4.67 -3.01 31.37
C GLY A 349 5.22 -2.60 30.00
N ALA A 350 4.67 -3.10 28.89
CA ALA A 350 5.02 -2.60 27.57
C ALA A 350 4.42 -1.19 27.38
N ILE A 351 5.28 -0.19 27.22
CA ILE A 351 4.89 1.19 26.89
C ILE A 351 4.08 1.14 25.59
N ASP A 352 2.82 1.57 25.68
CA ASP A 352 1.94 1.68 24.52
C ASP A 352 2.54 2.69 23.52
N PRO A 353 2.86 2.28 22.28
CA PRO A 353 3.33 3.21 21.26
C PRO A 353 2.35 4.34 20.96
N GLU A 354 1.04 4.14 21.21
CA GLU A 354 0.00 5.17 21.04
C GLU A 354 -0.04 6.16 22.22
N ALA A 355 0.41 5.78 23.42
CA ALA A 355 0.39 6.65 24.60
C ALA A 355 1.45 7.76 24.56
N LYS A 356 2.55 7.56 23.81
CA LYS A 356 3.58 8.60 23.62
C LYS A 356 3.12 9.79 22.76
N LEU A 357 1.95 9.70 22.10
CA LEU A 357 1.45 10.76 21.23
C LEU A 357 0.27 11.56 21.80
N SER A 358 -0.34 11.12 22.92
CA SER A 358 -1.43 11.84 23.57
C SER A 358 -0.96 12.84 24.63
N GLU A 359 0.28 12.75 25.07
CA GLU A 359 0.88 13.81 25.88
C GLU A 359 1.43 14.89 24.94
N PRO A 360 0.96 16.15 25.01
CA PRO A 360 1.71 17.23 24.41
C PRO A 360 3.11 17.17 25.01
N VAL A 361 4.12 17.17 24.14
CA VAL A 361 5.51 17.33 24.56
C VAL A 361 5.60 18.71 25.21
N GLU A 362 5.31 18.79 26.52
CA GLU A 362 5.82 19.85 27.37
C GLU A 362 7.34 19.73 27.22
N LEU A 363 7.89 20.73 26.54
CA LEU A 363 9.31 21.02 26.52
C LEU A 363 9.75 21.06 27.99
N ALA A 364 10.27 19.94 28.49
CA ALA A 364 11.14 19.97 29.63
C ALA A 364 12.34 20.81 29.18
N GLU A 365 12.28 22.11 29.48
CA GLU A 365 13.44 22.94 29.70
C GLU A 365 14.35 22.15 30.65
N GLN A 366 15.29 21.39 30.07
CA GLN A 366 16.46 20.98 30.81
C GLN A 366 17.22 22.25 31.10
N GLU A 367 17.01 22.76 32.32
CA GLU A 367 17.92 23.68 32.97
C GLU A 367 19.34 23.17 32.77
N VAL A 368 20.10 23.92 31.99
CA VAL A 368 21.55 23.77 31.83
C VAL A 368 22.14 23.82 33.24
N PRO A 369 22.80 22.76 33.75
CA PRO A 369 23.49 22.85 35.02
C PRO A 369 24.62 23.86 34.85
N THR A 370 24.49 24.99 35.53
CA THR A 370 25.52 26.02 35.61
C THR A 370 26.75 25.38 36.23
N VAL A 371 27.79 25.14 35.43
CA VAL A 371 29.09 24.68 35.91
C VAL A 371 29.72 25.82 36.71
N ALA A 372 29.50 25.79 38.02
CA ALA A 372 30.19 26.64 38.97
C ALA A 372 31.05 25.77 39.90
N GLY A 373 32.36 25.75 39.60
CA GLY A 373 33.42 25.72 40.60
C GLY A 373 33.58 24.45 41.44
N LYS A 374 34.44 23.54 40.94
CA LYS A 374 35.52 22.88 41.70
C LYS A 374 36.09 21.78 40.82
N ASP A 375 37.21 22.07 40.17
CA ASP A 375 38.34 21.14 39.99
C ASP A 375 39.45 21.82 39.18
N ASP A 376 39.92 22.95 39.71
CA ASP A 376 41.12 23.65 39.23
C ASP A 376 42.34 23.31 40.11
N LYS A 377 42.45 22.04 40.53
CA LYS A 377 43.53 21.57 41.42
C LYS A 377 44.29 20.33 40.94
N ILE A 378 44.06 19.83 39.73
CA ILE A 378 44.78 18.63 39.25
C ILE A 378 45.75 18.93 38.08
N THR A 379 45.72 20.13 37.50
CA THR A 379 46.58 20.46 36.33
C THR A 379 47.75 21.39 36.64
N ALA A 380 47.90 21.86 37.89
CA ALA A 380 49.04 22.71 38.29
C ALA A 380 50.23 21.94 38.88
N GLN A 381 50.12 20.63 39.13
CA GLN A 381 51.16 19.87 39.85
C GLN A 381 52.08 19.03 38.94
N LYS A 382 51.94 19.13 37.61
CA LYS A 382 52.83 18.48 36.63
C LYS A 382 53.70 19.43 35.80
N ALA A 383 53.64 20.74 36.02
CA ALA A 383 54.43 21.73 35.27
C ALA A 383 55.56 22.41 36.07
N VAL A 384 55.80 22.02 37.33
CA VAL A 384 56.85 22.64 38.18
C VAL A 384 58.09 21.74 38.38
N ASN A 385 58.07 20.48 37.93
CA ASN A 385 59.22 19.56 38.08
C ASN A 385 60.04 19.31 36.80
N SER A 386 60.02 20.23 35.83
CA SER A 386 60.85 20.10 34.61
C SER A 386 61.65 21.36 34.24
N THR A 387 61.99 22.18 35.23
CA THR A 387 63.02 23.22 35.08
C THR A 387 63.59 23.57 36.45
N GLN A 388 64.50 22.72 36.94
CA GLN A 388 65.73 23.07 37.65
C GLN A 388 66.59 21.84 37.84
#